data_AF-A0AAV4DNE1-F1
#
_entry.id   AF-A0AAV4DNE1-F1
#
_cell.length_a   1.000
_cell.length_b   1.000
_cell.length_c   1.000
_cell.angle_alpha   90.00
_cell.angle_beta   90.00
_cell.angle_gamma   90.00
#
_symmetry.space_group_name_H-M   'P 1'
#
loop_
_entity.id
_entity.type
_entity.pdbx_description
1 polymer ?
#
loop_
_entity_poly.entity_id
_entity_poly.type
_entity_poly.pdbx_seq_one_letter_code
_entity_poly.pdbx_strand_id
1 'polypeptide(L)'
;MDLNNESNGKGAADDSVVKATNLLSKMKIEDPTRMAIKGRTFSVQYSLPRLPVPPLEQTLNRYLDTCRPLLDDQQFKSTSEIVQKFKEKEGPELQKMLEERATEHTNWLSDWWKSVAYLDSRLPVVLVNPGFYLPRQSFRGKQEQIDFTARMIAGLLDYKMMLDDQTLPVDTMGGKPLCMVQYYQLLNACRIPGLKKDTHVHIPPTDSVQPRHINIMHNNHIFSLDVYGGQGKPLSVSQLREQIQACVDQSKVPTTPVGILTSMDRSSWGKVYHDMVKDKTNKASLENIQRSILSISLDGPLPQPTAGTLVDVGAALSLTGMGSKFYAGNRWYDKTLQFIVGEDGSVAANYEHTTAEGPPVVGIIDHILNFLEKKKDPWLGAPDVQPPKRLNFNLSEKTKQAISRGEEDIDSIVEDVMVRSLFFKDYGKNFIKKAKLSPDAYIQIAFQLAYYRLYKQPCATYESGSLRRFQLGRTDTIRSCSSASLAFTQAMDDPSVSTDTKVDLLKKAIQSHRQYTDYTISGQAVDRHLLGLKLTALDHGRDIPEIFMDLAFKESTHFRLSTSQVASQHEAFLCFVPVVPDGYGLCYNPREEQLIVCVTSFNNSPETNSDTLVENLTQAFRDMQKILASQMQAKL
;
A
#
# COMPACT_ATOMS: atom_id res chain seq x y z
N MET A 1 -10.71 -16.73 -16.35
CA MET A 1 -10.43 -16.36 -17.75
C MET A 1 -9.19 -17.14 -18.17
N ASP A 2 -9.41 -18.15 -18.99
CA ASP A 2 -8.40 -19.10 -19.45
C ASP A 2 -7.33 -18.41 -20.31
N LEU A 3 -6.07 -18.53 -19.90
CA LEU A 3 -4.90 -18.08 -20.63
C LEU A 3 -4.23 -19.30 -21.29
N ASN A 4 -4.73 -19.68 -22.47
CA ASN A 4 -4.04 -20.60 -23.37
C ASN A 4 -4.15 -20.07 -24.80
N ASN A 5 -3.14 -19.33 -25.26
CA ASN A 5 -2.56 -19.56 -26.59
C ASN A 5 -1.32 -18.69 -26.81
N GLU A 6 -0.21 -19.39 -27.10
CA GLU A 6 1.06 -18.83 -27.53
C GLU A 6 1.02 -18.34 -28.98
N SER A 7 1.82 -17.33 -29.29
CA SER A 7 2.56 -17.33 -30.56
C SER A 7 3.95 -16.74 -30.34
N ASN A 8 4.94 -17.56 -30.69
CA ASN A 8 6.37 -17.31 -30.59
C ASN A 8 6.83 -16.14 -31.47
N GLY A 9 7.49 -15.17 -30.85
CA GLY A 9 8.25 -14.14 -31.52
C GLY A 9 9.49 -13.79 -30.71
N LYS A 10 10.63 -14.39 -31.06
CA LYS A 10 11.96 -14.04 -30.56
C LYS A 10 12.23 -12.56 -30.84
N GLY A 11 12.06 -11.71 -29.82
CA GLY A 11 12.44 -10.30 -29.82
C GLY A 11 13.57 -10.09 -28.84
N ALA A 12 14.64 -9.44 -29.32
CA ALA A 12 15.88 -9.17 -28.59
C ALA A 12 15.64 -8.62 -27.18
N ALA A 13 16.41 -9.15 -26.22
CA ALA A 13 16.47 -8.65 -24.86
C ALA A 13 16.81 -7.15 -24.88
N ASP A 14 15.87 -6.34 -24.41
CA ASP A 14 16.06 -4.91 -24.18
C ASP A 14 16.88 -4.74 -22.89
N ASP A 15 18.03 -4.10 -23.02
CA ASP A 15 19.10 -3.90 -22.01
C ASP A 15 18.70 -2.94 -20.86
N SER A 16 17.42 -2.92 -20.47
CA SER A 16 16.89 -2.02 -19.43
C SER A 16 16.73 -2.66 -18.05
N VAL A 17 17.17 -3.91 -17.87
CA VAL A 17 17.31 -4.54 -16.53
C VAL A 17 18.59 -4.02 -15.87
N VAL A 18 18.51 -2.80 -15.34
CA VAL A 18 19.52 -2.25 -14.44
C VAL A 18 19.63 -3.22 -13.26
N LYS A 19 20.73 -3.99 -13.20
CA LYS A 19 21.09 -4.80 -12.03
C LYS A 19 20.88 -3.95 -10.77
N ALA A 20 20.08 -4.44 -9.82
CA ALA A 20 19.72 -3.76 -8.58
C ALA A 20 20.93 -3.30 -7.73
N THR A 21 22.14 -3.75 -8.08
CA THR A 21 23.43 -3.24 -7.60
C THR A 21 23.63 -1.73 -7.82
N ASN A 22 22.85 -1.06 -8.67
CA ASN A 22 23.05 0.36 -9.00
C ASN A 22 22.10 1.34 -8.28
N LEU A 23 21.20 0.89 -7.40
CA LEU A 23 20.25 1.80 -6.72
C LEU A 23 20.89 2.51 -5.51
N LEU A 24 21.64 1.77 -4.68
CA LEU A 24 22.27 2.34 -3.47
C LEU A 24 23.38 3.34 -3.83
N SER A 25 24.17 3.04 -4.87
CA SER A 25 25.20 3.93 -5.42
C SER A 25 24.60 5.24 -5.95
N LYS A 26 23.48 5.15 -6.70
CA LYS A 26 22.72 6.32 -7.20
C LYS A 26 22.06 7.15 -6.10
N MET A 27 22.03 6.70 -4.84
CA MET A 27 21.41 7.46 -3.74
C MET A 27 22.41 8.27 -2.90
N LYS A 28 23.68 8.40 -3.32
CA LYS A 28 24.79 8.94 -2.50
C LYS A 28 24.90 8.29 -1.11
N ILE A 29 24.52 7.03 -0.99
CA ILE A 29 24.61 6.30 0.29
C ILE A 29 26.09 5.98 0.60
N GLU A 30 26.99 6.13 -0.37
CA GLU A 30 28.42 5.80 -0.27
C GLU A 30 29.31 6.89 0.34
N ASP A 31 28.80 8.05 0.79
CA ASP A 31 29.65 9.04 1.48
C ASP A 31 30.10 8.48 2.86
N PRO A 32 31.37 8.07 3.01
CA PRO A 32 31.82 7.36 4.22
C PRO A 32 31.75 8.25 5.46
N THR A 33 31.84 9.58 5.28
CA THR A 33 31.76 10.55 6.39
C THR A 33 30.35 10.66 6.95
N ARG A 34 29.33 10.48 6.11
CA ARG A 34 27.91 10.47 6.53
C ARG A 34 27.49 9.13 7.10
N MET A 35 28.01 8.03 6.58
CA MET A 35 27.76 6.68 7.09
C MET A 35 28.30 6.46 8.51
N ALA A 36 29.38 7.15 8.88
CA ALA A 36 30.01 7.01 10.20
C ALA A 36 29.18 7.56 11.38
N ILE A 37 28.15 8.38 11.11
CA ILE A 37 27.33 8.98 12.17
C ILE A 37 26.14 8.08 12.48
N LYS A 38 26.24 7.36 13.61
CA LYS A 38 25.20 6.45 14.11
C LYS A 38 23.86 7.17 14.26
N GLY A 39 22.80 6.57 13.70
CA GLY A 39 21.42 7.08 13.82
C GLY A 39 20.90 7.87 12.61
N ARG A 40 21.76 8.15 11.62
CA ARG A 40 21.36 8.76 10.33
C ARG A 40 20.62 7.79 9.41
N THR A 41 19.78 8.31 8.52
CA THR A 41 18.79 7.56 7.72
C THR A 41 19.34 6.31 7.05
N PHE A 42 20.53 6.37 6.47
CA PHE A 42 21.13 5.22 5.79
C PHE A 42 22.36 4.64 6.46
N SER A 43 22.67 5.07 7.69
CA SER A 43 23.84 4.60 8.44
C SER A 43 23.89 3.06 8.58
N VAL A 44 22.73 2.40 8.51
CA VAL A 44 22.59 0.95 8.64
C VAL A 44 22.43 0.21 7.32
N GLN A 45 22.24 0.90 6.19
CA GLN A 45 21.71 0.30 4.95
C GLN A 45 22.63 -0.82 4.42
N TYR A 46 23.95 -0.64 4.49
CA TYR A 46 24.94 -1.65 4.09
C TYR A 46 25.18 -2.72 5.17
N SER A 47 24.86 -2.46 6.44
CA SER A 47 24.99 -3.44 7.52
C SER A 47 23.79 -4.39 7.64
N LEU A 48 22.67 -4.07 6.99
CA LEU A 48 21.51 -4.96 6.96
C LEU A 48 21.86 -6.25 6.21
N PRO A 49 21.36 -7.43 6.65
CA PRO A 49 21.53 -8.67 5.91
C PRO A 49 20.81 -8.61 4.55
N ARG A 50 21.30 -9.39 3.58
CA ARG A 50 20.54 -9.68 2.35
C ARG A 50 19.35 -10.58 2.66
N LEU A 51 18.31 -10.52 1.84
CA LEU A 51 17.15 -11.40 1.99
C LEU A 51 17.60 -12.86 1.81
N PRO A 52 17.37 -13.75 2.79
CA PRO A 52 17.76 -15.15 2.66
C PRO A 52 16.87 -15.88 1.64
N VAL A 53 17.35 -17.02 1.15
CA VAL A 53 16.52 -18.05 0.51
C VAL A 53 16.26 -19.12 1.58
N PRO A 54 15.01 -19.37 1.99
CA PRO A 54 14.71 -20.41 2.97
C PRO A 54 15.10 -21.80 2.45
N PRO A 55 15.39 -22.78 3.34
CA PRO A 55 15.54 -24.16 2.92
C PRO A 55 14.25 -24.69 2.27
N LEU A 56 14.38 -25.37 1.13
CA LEU A 56 13.24 -25.91 0.36
C LEU A 56 12.28 -26.73 1.23
N GLU A 57 12.81 -27.74 1.95
CA GLU A 57 12.00 -28.62 2.81
C GLU A 57 11.23 -27.85 3.89
N GLN A 58 11.84 -26.81 4.46
CA GLN A 58 11.16 -25.97 5.45
C GLN A 58 9.96 -25.25 4.84
N THR A 59 10.13 -24.68 3.65
CA THR A 59 9.04 -24.00 2.92
C THR A 59 7.94 -24.97 2.53
N LEU A 60 8.28 -26.16 2.04
CA LEU A 60 7.30 -27.17 1.62
C LEU A 60 6.48 -27.73 2.80
N ASN A 61 7.13 -28.04 3.92
CA ASN A 61 6.43 -28.49 5.14
C ASN A 61 5.46 -27.42 5.65
N ARG A 62 5.93 -26.16 5.74
CA ARG A 62 5.08 -25.05 6.18
C ARG A 62 3.97 -24.72 5.18
N TYR A 63 4.22 -24.87 3.89
CA TYR A 63 3.20 -24.70 2.87
C TYR A 63 2.06 -25.69 3.08
N LEU A 64 2.36 -26.97 3.29
CA LEU A 64 1.36 -27.99 3.65
C LEU A 64 0.60 -27.61 4.93
N ASP A 65 1.30 -27.21 6.00
CA ASP A 65 0.65 -26.78 7.25
C ASP A 65 -0.37 -25.65 7.02
N THR A 66 -0.04 -24.69 6.14
CA THR A 66 -0.94 -23.56 5.82
C THR A 66 -2.06 -23.93 4.85
N CYS A 67 -1.92 -25.01 4.08
CA CYS A 67 -2.97 -25.52 3.21
C CYS A 67 -3.97 -26.40 3.95
N ARG A 68 -3.53 -27.10 5.01
CA ARG A 68 -4.38 -28.02 5.78
C ARG A 68 -5.76 -27.46 6.17
N PRO A 69 -5.91 -26.23 6.72
CA PRO A 69 -7.22 -25.73 7.10
C PRO A 69 -8.14 -25.41 5.91
N LEU A 70 -7.61 -25.35 4.69
CA LEU A 70 -8.36 -24.99 3.48
C LEU A 70 -8.83 -26.21 2.67
N LEU A 71 -8.41 -27.42 3.05
CA LEU A 71 -8.59 -28.62 2.26
C LEU A 71 -9.25 -29.73 3.07
N ASP A 72 -10.06 -30.55 2.40
CA ASP A 72 -10.47 -31.83 2.96
C ASP A 72 -9.29 -32.83 3.02
N ASP A 73 -9.52 -34.02 3.59
CA ASP A 73 -8.47 -35.03 3.77
C ASP A 73 -7.96 -35.58 2.43
N GLN A 74 -8.83 -35.73 1.43
CA GLN A 74 -8.48 -36.30 0.13
C GLN A 74 -7.68 -35.31 -0.71
N GLN A 75 -8.11 -34.05 -0.73
CA GLN A 75 -7.40 -32.94 -1.38
C GLN A 75 -6.01 -32.74 -0.78
N PHE A 76 -5.91 -32.77 0.55
CA PHE A 76 -4.63 -32.61 1.24
C PHE A 76 -3.67 -33.78 0.99
N LYS A 77 -4.18 -35.01 0.91
CA LYS A 77 -3.37 -36.17 0.52
C LYS A 77 -2.79 -36.00 -0.89
N SER A 78 -3.63 -35.62 -1.86
CA SER A 78 -3.18 -35.34 -3.24
C SER A 78 -2.11 -34.24 -3.28
N THR A 79 -2.34 -33.15 -2.54
CA THR A 79 -1.37 -32.04 -2.42
C THR A 79 -0.03 -32.51 -1.85
N SER A 80 -0.08 -33.36 -0.81
CA SER A 80 1.12 -33.89 -0.15
C SER A 80 1.95 -34.75 -1.09
N GLU A 81 1.30 -35.56 -1.94
CA GLU A 81 1.97 -36.36 -2.97
C GLU A 81 2.64 -35.48 -4.04
N ILE A 82 1.97 -34.41 -4.49
CA ILE A 82 2.54 -33.42 -5.44
C ILE A 82 3.74 -32.69 -4.84
N VAL A 83 3.62 -32.24 -3.58
CA VAL A 83 4.70 -31.56 -2.85
C VAL A 83 5.90 -32.49 -2.67
N GLN A 84 5.67 -33.77 -2.34
CA GLN A 84 6.74 -34.75 -2.22
C GLN A 84 7.44 -34.99 -3.55
N LYS A 85 6.70 -35.11 -4.66
CA LYS A 85 7.27 -35.23 -6.01
C LYS A 85 8.12 -34.00 -6.36
N PHE A 86 7.64 -32.79 -6.07
CA PHE A 86 8.39 -31.56 -6.31
C PHE A 86 9.69 -31.51 -5.48
N LYS A 87 9.63 -31.93 -4.21
CA LYS A 87 10.80 -32.02 -3.32
C LYS A 87 11.89 -32.96 -3.86
N GLU A 88 11.50 -34.05 -4.51
CA GLU A 88 12.42 -35.07 -5.05
C GLU A 88 12.94 -34.76 -6.46
N LYS A 89 12.23 -33.93 -7.23
CA LYS A 89 12.50 -33.70 -8.66
C LYS A 89 12.91 -32.25 -8.97
N GLU A 90 11.98 -31.40 -9.38
CA GLU A 90 12.28 -30.06 -9.91
C GLU A 90 12.72 -29.08 -8.81
N GLY A 91 12.24 -29.26 -7.57
CA GLY A 91 12.47 -28.36 -6.45
C GLY A 91 13.95 -28.12 -6.13
N PRO A 92 14.79 -29.15 -5.95
CA PRO A 92 16.22 -28.99 -5.68
C PRO A 92 16.98 -28.20 -6.76
N GLU A 93 16.65 -28.39 -8.04
CA GLU A 93 17.29 -27.65 -9.14
C GLU A 93 16.90 -26.17 -9.11
N LEU A 94 15.60 -25.88 -8.96
CA LEU A 94 15.09 -24.50 -8.85
C LEU A 94 15.60 -23.78 -7.60
N GLN A 95 15.71 -24.49 -6.47
CA GLN A 95 16.30 -23.98 -5.23
C GLN A 95 17.74 -23.51 -5.48
N LYS A 96 18.56 -24.35 -6.12
CA LYS A 96 19.96 -24.03 -6.40
C LYS A 96 20.09 -22.79 -7.29
N MET A 97 19.29 -22.70 -8.35
CA MET A 97 19.26 -21.53 -9.25
C MET A 97 18.84 -20.25 -8.50
N LEU A 98 17.87 -20.35 -7.57
CA LEU A 98 17.44 -19.22 -6.75
C LEU A 98 18.53 -18.78 -5.75
N GLU A 99 19.27 -19.72 -5.17
CA GLU A 99 20.42 -19.45 -4.31
C GLU A 99 21.55 -18.77 -5.09
N GLU A 100 21.84 -19.23 -6.31
CA GLU A 100 22.80 -18.59 -7.23
C GLU A 100 22.39 -17.13 -7.49
N ARG A 101 21.12 -16.88 -7.84
CA ARG A 101 20.56 -15.52 -7.98
C ARG A 101 20.77 -14.67 -6.72
N ALA A 102 20.59 -15.23 -5.53
CA ALA A 102 20.79 -14.52 -4.27
C ALA A 102 22.24 -14.10 -4.00
N THR A 103 23.22 -14.78 -4.62
CA THR A 103 24.62 -14.34 -4.59
C THR A 103 24.88 -13.14 -5.51
N GLU A 104 24.22 -13.14 -6.68
CA GLU A 104 24.41 -12.13 -7.73
C GLU A 104 23.65 -10.81 -7.47
N HIS A 105 22.59 -10.85 -6.68
CA HIS A 105 21.74 -9.71 -6.38
C HIS A 105 21.86 -9.25 -4.91
N THR A 106 21.73 -7.93 -4.68
CA THR A 106 21.59 -7.38 -3.31
C THR A 106 20.36 -7.93 -2.60
N ASN A 107 19.28 -8.12 -3.35
CA ASN A 107 18.05 -8.76 -2.91
C ASN A 107 17.46 -9.51 -4.11
N TRP A 108 17.40 -10.85 -4.02
CA TRP A 108 16.99 -11.74 -5.11
C TRP A 108 15.54 -11.54 -5.58
N LEU A 109 14.70 -10.97 -4.73
CA LEU A 109 13.26 -10.81 -4.96
C LEU A 109 12.88 -9.41 -5.47
N SER A 110 13.69 -8.39 -5.19
CA SER A 110 13.26 -6.99 -5.26
C SER A 110 12.73 -6.54 -6.64
N ASP A 111 13.41 -6.89 -7.73
CA ASP A 111 13.04 -6.58 -9.10
C ASP A 111 11.85 -7.44 -9.57
N TRP A 112 11.87 -8.73 -9.29
CA TRP A 112 10.77 -9.64 -9.56
C TRP A 112 9.48 -9.21 -8.88
N TRP A 113 9.50 -8.93 -7.57
CA TRP A 113 8.34 -8.47 -6.83
C TRP A 113 7.78 -7.16 -7.35
N LYS A 114 8.65 -6.17 -7.61
CA LYS A 114 8.25 -4.89 -8.20
C LYS A 114 7.54 -5.09 -9.55
N SER A 115 8.02 -6.06 -10.34
CA SER A 115 7.46 -6.41 -11.63
C SER A 115 6.07 -7.06 -11.49
N VAL A 116 6.02 -8.24 -10.89
CA VAL A 116 4.84 -9.10 -10.92
C VAL A 116 3.70 -8.58 -10.06
N ALA A 117 3.99 -7.89 -8.96
CA ALA A 117 2.96 -7.34 -8.09
C ALA A 117 2.37 -6.02 -8.62
N TYR A 118 3.12 -5.26 -9.44
CA TYR A 118 2.72 -3.90 -9.80
C TYR A 118 2.91 -3.56 -11.28
N LEU A 119 4.14 -3.59 -11.80
CA LEU A 119 4.45 -3.03 -13.14
C LEU A 119 3.90 -3.87 -14.31
N ASP A 120 3.79 -5.18 -14.13
CA ASP A 120 3.22 -6.08 -15.14
C ASP A 120 1.68 -6.12 -15.07
N SER A 121 1.09 -5.74 -13.93
CA SER A 121 -0.36 -5.67 -13.76
C SER A 121 -0.95 -4.65 -14.74
N ARG A 122 -2.03 -5.07 -15.42
CA ARG A 122 -2.77 -4.21 -16.37
C ARG A 122 -4.07 -3.66 -15.79
N LEU A 123 -4.37 -3.99 -14.53
CA LEU A 123 -5.50 -3.43 -13.81
C LEU A 123 -5.33 -1.92 -13.64
N PRO A 124 -6.43 -1.14 -13.65
CA PRO A 124 -6.43 0.25 -13.20
C PRO A 124 -5.66 0.42 -11.89
N VAL A 125 -4.74 1.40 -11.82
CA VAL A 125 -4.00 1.67 -10.56
C VAL A 125 -4.94 2.12 -9.44
N VAL A 126 -6.13 2.63 -9.74
CA VAL A 126 -7.15 2.97 -8.73
C VAL A 126 -7.56 1.74 -7.89
N LEU A 127 -7.50 0.53 -8.46
CA LEU A 127 -7.76 -0.73 -7.74
C LEU A 127 -6.53 -1.28 -7.01
N VAL A 128 -5.38 -0.61 -7.11
CA VAL A 128 -4.10 -1.07 -6.53
C VAL A 128 -3.56 -0.06 -5.52
N ASN A 129 -3.73 1.23 -5.79
CA ASN A 129 -3.27 2.34 -4.97
C ASN A 129 -4.07 2.40 -3.68
N PRO A 130 -3.42 2.28 -2.52
CA PRO A 130 -4.11 2.50 -1.26
C PRO A 130 -4.35 4.00 -1.03
N GLY A 131 -5.43 4.27 -0.32
CA GLY A 131 -5.78 5.59 0.16
C GLY A 131 -5.55 5.70 1.67
N PHE A 132 -5.35 6.91 2.16
CA PHE A 132 -5.39 7.22 3.59
C PHE A 132 -6.50 8.24 3.85
N TYR A 133 -7.28 8.02 4.89
CA TYR A 133 -8.12 9.06 5.48
C TYR A 133 -7.46 9.57 6.77
N LEU A 134 -7.39 10.90 6.90
CA LEU A 134 -6.68 11.57 8.00
C LEU A 134 -7.70 12.27 8.92
N PRO A 135 -7.30 12.68 10.14
CA PRO A 135 -8.17 13.43 11.04
C PRO A 135 -8.80 14.64 10.36
N ARG A 136 -10.13 14.71 10.40
CA ARG A 136 -10.90 15.81 9.81
C ARG A 136 -10.55 17.13 10.49
N GLN A 137 -10.44 18.18 9.70
CA GLN A 137 -10.18 19.54 10.14
C GLN A 137 -11.48 20.34 10.22
N SER A 138 -11.46 21.45 10.96
CA SER A 138 -12.62 22.34 11.13
C SER A 138 -12.45 23.61 10.30
N PHE A 139 -12.65 23.52 8.98
CA PHE A 139 -12.56 24.68 8.09
C PHE A 139 -13.90 25.43 7.99
N ARG A 140 -13.82 26.76 7.93
CA ARG A 140 -14.95 27.68 7.68
C ARG A 140 -15.12 28.08 6.21
N GLY A 141 -14.25 27.58 5.33
CA GLY A 141 -14.31 27.78 3.88
C GLY A 141 -12.94 27.76 3.20
N LYS A 142 -12.92 28.12 1.91
CA LYS A 142 -11.73 28.10 1.04
C LYS A 142 -10.45 28.69 1.65
N GLN A 143 -10.53 29.82 2.35
CA GLN A 143 -9.31 30.45 2.90
C GLN A 143 -8.63 29.57 3.96
N GLU A 144 -9.40 28.89 4.82
CA GLU A 144 -8.83 27.99 5.82
C GLU A 144 -8.29 26.69 5.21
N GLN A 145 -8.91 26.21 4.13
CA GLN A 145 -8.37 25.12 3.31
C GLN A 145 -6.99 25.49 2.72
N ILE A 146 -6.86 26.71 2.18
CA ILE A 146 -5.59 27.22 1.63
C ILE A 146 -4.54 27.36 2.74
N ASP A 147 -4.92 27.94 3.88
CA ASP A 147 -4.03 28.12 5.03
C ASP A 147 -3.52 26.78 5.58
N PHE A 148 -4.41 25.81 5.72
CA PHE A 148 -4.05 24.45 6.12
C PHE A 148 -3.09 23.81 5.10
N THR A 149 -3.41 23.92 3.80
CA THR A 149 -2.59 23.36 2.73
C THR A 149 -1.18 23.95 2.72
N ALA A 150 -1.06 25.27 2.90
CA ALA A 150 0.24 25.96 2.98
C ALA A 150 1.09 25.42 4.15
N ARG A 151 0.46 25.22 5.33
CA ARG A 151 1.15 24.64 6.50
C ARG A 151 1.49 23.17 6.31
N MET A 152 0.64 22.40 5.63
CA MET A 152 0.87 21.00 5.29
C MET A 152 2.10 20.87 4.37
N ILE A 153 2.20 21.73 3.35
CA ILE A 153 3.39 21.80 2.49
C ILE A 153 4.63 22.17 3.29
N ALA A 154 4.55 23.14 4.20
CA ALA A 154 5.70 23.49 5.04
C ALA A 154 6.19 22.29 5.90
N GLY A 155 5.27 21.50 6.45
CA GLY A 155 5.61 20.26 7.19
C GLY A 155 6.17 19.15 6.29
N LEU A 156 5.69 19.05 5.05
CA LEU A 156 6.26 18.16 4.04
C LEU A 156 7.71 18.56 3.69
N LEU A 157 7.97 19.85 3.50
CA LEU A 157 9.32 20.34 3.20
C LEU A 157 10.28 20.10 4.36
N ASP A 158 9.81 20.26 5.61
CA ASP A 158 10.57 19.91 6.81
C ASP A 158 10.97 18.42 6.80
N TYR A 159 10.03 17.53 6.47
CA TYR A 159 10.32 16.11 6.30
C TYR A 159 11.31 15.83 5.17
N LYS A 160 11.09 16.46 4.00
CA LYS A 160 11.93 16.28 2.83
C LYS A 160 13.36 16.75 3.10
N MET A 161 13.56 17.83 3.85
CA MET A 161 14.89 18.29 4.25
C MET A 161 15.60 17.24 5.11
N MET A 162 14.90 16.63 6.08
CA MET A 162 15.49 15.53 6.86
C MET A 162 15.89 14.34 5.99
N LEU A 163 15.09 14.05 4.95
CA LEU A 163 15.39 13.01 3.99
C LEU A 163 16.61 13.38 3.12
N ASP A 164 16.63 14.55 2.51
CA ASP A 164 17.74 15.02 1.67
C ASP A 164 19.07 15.09 2.45
N ASP A 165 19.01 15.53 3.71
CA ASP A 165 20.17 15.64 4.61
C ASP A 165 20.54 14.32 5.30
N GLN A 166 19.79 13.23 5.06
CA GLN A 166 19.97 11.92 5.70
C GLN A 166 19.92 11.97 7.23
N THR A 167 19.08 12.83 7.79
CA THR A 167 18.88 13.00 9.24
C THR A 167 17.59 12.38 9.76
N LEU A 168 16.73 11.84 8.88
CA LEU A 168 15.56 11.05 9.28
C LEU A 168 16.02 9.85 10.15
N PRO A 169 15.49 9.67 11.37
CA PRO A 169 15.89 8.59 12.26
C PRO A 169 15.67 7.20 11.63
N VAL A 170 16.59 6.28 11.91
CA VAL A 170 16.46 4.88 11.48
C VAL A 170 15.33 4.21 12.24
N ASP A 171 14.36 3.66 11.51
CA ASP A 171 13.31 2.85 12.10
C ASP A 171 13.87 1.57 12.72
N THR A 172 13.24 1.10 13.80
CA THR A 172 13.57 -0.17 14.43
C THR A 172 12.35 -1.03 14.70
N MET A 173 12.52 -2.36 14.67
CA MET A 173 11.49 -3.33 15.05
C MET A 173 12.10 -4.40 15.97
N GLY A 174 11.68 -4.40 17.24
CA GLY A 174 12.28 -5.25 18.27
C GLY A 174 13.76 -4.94 18.51
N GLY A 175 14.12 -3.66 18.47
CA GLY A 175 15.51 -3.18 18.63
C GLY A 175 16.43 -3.38 17.43
N LYS A 176 15.98 -4.06 16.37
CA LYS A 176 16.74 -4.25 15.13
C LYS A 176 16.45 -3.13 14.12
N PRO A 177 17.47 -2.57 13.45
CA PRO A 177 17.27 -1.53 12.44
C PRO A 177 16.52 -2.05 11.21
N LEU A 178 15.85 -1.15 10.50
CA LEU A 178 15.12 -1.43 9.27
C LEU A 178 15.72 -0.67 8.07
N CYS A 179 15.51 -1.22 6.88
CA CYS A 179 15.81 -0.63 5.59
C CYS A 179 15.03 0.67 5.42
N MET A 180 15.71 1.74 5.01
CA MET A 180 15.12 3.08 4.87
C MET A 180 14.95 3.50 3.40
N VAL A 181 15.28 2.64 2.43
CA VAL A 181 15.24 2.97 0.99
C VAL A 181 13.84 3.38 0.52
N GLN A 182 12.77 2.80 1.06
CA GLN A 182 11.40 3.11 0.64
C GLN A 182 11.04 4.60 0.86
N TYR A 183 11.59 5.25 1.90
CA TYR A 183 11.31 6.66 2.19
C TYR A 183 11.74 7.60 1.06
N TYR A 184 12.86 7.29 0.41
CA TYR A 184 13.33 8.07 -0.74
C TYR A 184 12.45 7.89 -1.96
N GLN A 185 11.87 6.71 -2.12
CA GLN A 185 11.08 6.38 -3.30
C GLN A 185 9.63 6.87 -3.27
N LEU A 186 9.24 7.58 -2.21
CA LEU A 186 7.90 8.17 -2.04
C LEU A 186 7.78 9.58 -2.61
N LEU A 187 8.87 10.36 -2.55
CA LEU A 187 8.94 11.70 -3.09
C LEU A 187 9.67 11.66 -4.44
N ASN A 188 9.43 12.66 -5.30
CA ASN A 188 10.10 12.77 -6.60
C ASN A 188 9.89 11.56 -7.51
N ALA A 189 8.75 10.89 -7.38
CA ALA A 189 8.47 9.61 -8.01
C ALA A 189 7.12 9.61 -8.75
N CYS A 190 7.05 8.82 -9.81
CA CYS A 190 5.86 8.65 -10.64
C CYS A 190 5.91 7.31 -11.40
N ARG A 191 4.79 6.62 -11.49
CA ARG A 191 4.62 5.51 -12.41
C ARG A 191 4.43 6.03 -13.84
N ILE A 192 4.94 5.32 -14.82
CA ILE A 192 4.80 5.68 -16.24
C ILE A 192 4.10 4.52 -16.95
N PRO A 193 2.94 4.76 -17.59
CA PRO A 193 2.22 3.71 -18.27
C PRO A 193 3.01 3.27 -19.52
N GLY A 194 3.11 1.96 -19.73
CA GLY A 194 3.71 1.39 -20.93
C GLY A 194 2.71 0.56 -21.73
N LEU A 195 3.07 0.18 -22.95
CA LEU A 195 2.17 -0.59 -23.84
C LEU A 195 1.96 -2.03 -23.36
N LYS A 196 2.99 -2.64 -22.77
CA LYS A 196 2.96 -4.02 -22.25
C LYS A 196 3.23 -4.08 -20.74
N LYS A 197 4.14 -3.23 -20.29
CA LYS A 197 4.65 -3.17 -18.92
C LYS A 197 4.89 -1.72 -18.56
N ASP A 198 4.47 -1.32 -17.37
CA ASP A 198 4.71 0.03 -16.88
C ASP A 198 6.15 0.17 -16.40
N THR A 199 6.64 1.40 -16.34
CA THR A 199 7.90 1.71 -15.67
C THR A 199 7.65 2.64 -14.49
N HIS A 200 8.67 2.89 -13.69
CA HIS A 200 8.59 3.79 -12.56
C HIS A 200 9.81 4.69 -12.57
N VAL A 201 9.58 6.00 -12.54
CA VAL A 201 10.62 7.01 -12.44
C VAL A 201 10.71 7.50 -11.00
N HIS A 202 11.94 7.62 -10.52
CA HIS A 202 12.27 8.25 -9.25
C HIS A 202 13.53 9.08 -9.48
N ILE A 203 13.48 10.37 -9.15
CA ILE A 203 14.62 11.27 -9.31
C ILE A 203 15.54 11.12 -8.09
N PRO A 204 16.73 10.53 -8.23
CA PRO A 204 17.61 10.28 -7.09
C PRO A 204 18.29 11.57 -6.59
N PRO A 205 18.79 11.59 -5.35
CA PRO A 205 19.58 12.71 -4.81
C PRO A 205 20.89 13.02 -5.58
N THR A 206 21.35 12.12 -6.44
CA THR A 206 22.49 12.34 -7.35
C THR A 206 22.13 13.11 -8.62
N ASP A 207 20.85 13.23 -8.96
CA ASP A 207 20.43 13.93 -10.18
C ASP A 207 20.91 15.39 -10.12
N SER A 208 21.49 15.86 -11.22
CA SER A 208 22.02 17.22 -11.36
C SER A 208 20.95 18.30 -11.18
N VAL A 209 19.68 17.96 -11.42
CA VAL A 209 18.54 18.87 -11.34
C VAL A 209 17.50 18.28 -10.41
N GLN A 210 17.63 18.57 -9.12
CA GLN A 210 16.66 18.15 -8.12
C GLN A 210 15.28 18.81 -8.35
N PRO A 211 14.17 18.08 -8.16
CA PRO A 211 12.84 18.66 -8.19
C PRO A 211 12.65 19.74 -7.12
N ARG A 212 12.04 20.84 -7.53
CA ARG A 212 11.79 22.02 -6.67
C ARG A 212 10.33 22.44 -6.63
N HIS A 213 9.47 21.70 -7.31
CA HIS A 213 8.05 22.01 -7.46
C HIS A 213 7.16 20.86 -7.01
N ILE A 214 5.95 21.21 -6.60
CA ILE A 214 4.82 20.28 -6.45
C ILE A 214 3.80 20.57 -7.56
N ASN A 215 2.85 19.65 -7.74
CA ASN A 215 1.66 19.96 -8.52
C ASN A 215 0.48 20.33 -7.61
N ILE A 216 -0.20 21.43 -7.88
CA ILE A 216 -1.50 21.78 -7.27
C ILE A 216 -2.59 21.47 -8.29
N MET A 217 -3.60 20.70 -7.89
CA MET A 217 -4.77 20.37 -8.69
C MET A 217 -6.01 21.03 -8.09
N HIS A 218 -6.71 21.85 -8.88
CA HIS A 218 -7.95 22.49 -8.46
C HIS A 218 -8.89 22.60 -9.65
N ASN A 219 -10.12 22.09 -9.51
CA ASN A 219 -11.11 22.07 -10.57
C ASN A 219 -10.55 21.48 -11.89
N ASN A 220 -9.80 20.37 -11.78
CA ASN A 220 -9.13 19.66 -12.88
C ASN A 220 -7.99 20.43 -13.56
N HIS A 221 -7.69 21.67 -13.17
CA HIS A 221 -6.49 22.37 -13.62
C HIS A 221 -5.28 21.85 -12.84
N ILE A 222 -4.16 21.65 -13.53
CA ILE A 222 -2.89 21.23 -12.91
C ILE A 222 -1.91 22.40 -12.98
N PHE A 223 -1.35 22.80 -11.85
CA PHE A 223 -0.36 23.86 -11.73
C PHE A 223 0.97 23.31 -11.24
N SER A 224 2.08 23.77 -11.80
CA SER A 224 3.43 23.61 -11.25
C SER A 224 3.69 24.76 -10.29
N LEU A 225 3.90 24.46 -9.01
CA LEU A 225 4.20 25.44 -7.95
C LEU A 225 5.59 25.16 -7.40
N ASP A 226 6.52 26.10 -7.61
CA ASP A 226 7.86 26.02 -7.01
C ASP A 226 7.75 26.24 -5.50
N VAL A 227 8.21 25.26 -4.71
CA VAL A 227 8.19 25.29 -3.23
C VAL A 227 9.52 25.74 -2.64
N TYR A 228 10.48 26.08 -3.51
CA TYR A 228 11.77 26.69 -3.17
C TYR A 228 12.00 27.94 -4.02
N GLY A 229 12.31 29.08 -3.40
CA GLY A 229 12.64 30.34 -4.08
C GLY A 229 14.14 30.49 -4.38
N GLY A 230 14.61 31.73 -4.54
CA GLY A 230 16.01 32.06 -4.76
C GLY A 230 16.94 31.42 -3.72
N GLN A 231 18.15 31.05 -4.16
CA GLN A 231 19.16 30.34 -3.36
C GLN A 231 18.73 28.94 -2.86
N GLY A 232 17.63 28.37 -3.38
CA GLY A 232 17.16 27.05 -2.98
C GLY A 232 16.51 27.01 -1.59
N LYS A 233 16.09 28.17 -1.05
CA LYS A 233 15.42 28.26 0.24
C LYS A 233 13.94 27.87 0.13
N PRO A 234 13.38 27.14 1.12
CA PRO A 234 11.94 26.81 1.13
C PRO A 234 11.09 28.08 1.25
N LEU A 235 9.92 28.07 0.62
CA LEU A 235 8.93 29.14 0.80
C LEU A 235 8.37 29.13 2.23
N SER A 236 8.06 30.31 2.78
CA SER A 236 7.33 30.42 4.06
C SER A 236 5.86 30.05 3.90
N VAL A 237 5.15 29.85 5.01
CA VAL A 237 3.72 29.55 4.99
C VAL A 237 2.93 30.68 4.31
N SER A 238 3.32 31.94 4.54
CA SER A 238 2.67 33.08 3.88
C SER A 238 2.87 33.07 2.36
N GLN A 239 4.10 32.80 1.90
CA GLN A 239 4.40 32.71 0.47
C GLN A 239 3.66 31.54 -0.18
N LEU A 240 3.63 30.37 0.47
CA LEU A 240 2.87 29.21 0.00
C LEU A 240 1.38 29.52 -0.11
N ARG A 241 0.80 30.21 0.88
CA ARG A 241 -0.61 30.67 0.85
C ARG A 241 -0.87 31.54 -0.38
N GLU A 242 -0.02 32.53 -0.66
CA GLU A 242 -0.16 33.40 -1.83
C GLU A 242 -0.08 32.61 -3.15
N GLN A 243 0.86 31.66 -3.26
CA GLN A 243 0.99 30.84 -4.46
C GLN A 243 -0.21 29.90 -4.66
N ILE A 244 -0.73 29.29 -3.59
CA ILE A 244 -1.93 28.44 -3.66
C ILE A 244 -3.16 29.28 -4.02
N GLN A 245 -3.31 30.46 -3.43
CA GLN A 245 -4.38 31.40 -3.74
C GLN A 245 -4.35 31.77 -5.24
N ALA A 246 -3.16 32.02 -5.79
CA ALA A 246 -3.00 32.29 -7.22
C ALA A 246 -3.42 31.10 -8.10
N CYS A 247 -3.21 29.85 -7.68
CA CYS A 247 -3.75 28.67 -8.37
C CYS A 247 -5.30 28.68 -8.36
N VAL A 248 -5.90 28.89 -7.19
CA VAL A 248 -7.37 28.91 -7.00
C VAL A 248 -8.02 30.02 -7.83
N ASP A 249 -7.45 31.21 -7.84
CA ASP A 249 -7.97 32.35 -8.61
C ASP A 249 -7.95 32.13 -10.12
N GLN A 250 -6.96 31.38 -10.62
CA GLN A 250 -6.81 31.02 -12.04
C GLN A 250 -7.68 29.82 -12.46
N SER A 251 -8.36 29.14 -11.52
CA SER A 251 -9.07 27.88 -11.77
C SER A 251 -10.48 27.87 -11.16
N LYS A 252 -11.16 29.03 -11.12
CA LYS A 252 -12.54 29.14 -10.60
C LYS A 252 -13.57 28.28 -11.34
N VAL A 253 -13.32 27.98 -12.62
CA VAL A 253 -14.18 27.14 -13.46
C VAL A 253 -13.43 25.86 -13.82
N PRO A 254 -14.05 24.68 -13.66
CA PRO A 254 -13.43 23.43 -14.07
C PRO A 254 -13.02 23.37 -15.54
N THR A 255 -11.89 22.72 -15.80
CA THR A 255 -11.44 22.38 -17.15
C THR A 255 -11.66 20.89 -17.45
N THR A 256 -11.35 20.47 -18.68
CA THR A 256 -11.43 19.08 -19.11
C THR A 256 -10.57 18.19 -18.20
N PRO A 257 -11.12 17.09 -17.64
CA PRO A 257 -10.45 16.28 -16.61
C PRO A 257 -9.40 15.33 -17.19
N VAL A 258 -8.25 15.88 -17.64
CA VAL A 258 -7.15 15.06 -18.19
C VAL A 258 -6.63 14.02 -17.18
N GLY A 259 -6.73 14.31 -15.88
CA GLY A 259 -6.34 13.39 -14.81
C GLY A 259 -7.06 12.04 -14.82
N ILE A 260 -8.30 11.99 -15.34
CA ILE A 260 -9.10 10.75 -15.46
C ILE A 260 -8.40 9.71 -16.33
N LEU A 261 -7.58 10.10 -17.30
CA LEU A 261 -6.86 9.14 -18.13
C LEU A 261 -5.97 8.20 -17.30
N THR A 262 -5.52 8.64 -16.12
CA THR A 262 -4.68 7.85 -15.22
C THR A 262 -5.45 6.80 -14.42
N SER A 263 -6.79 6.84 -14.40
CA SER A 263 -7.65 5.83 -13.76
C SER A 263 -8.02 4.67 -14.69
N MET A 264 -7.76 4.78 -15.99
CA MET A 264 -8.04 3.70 -16.95
C MET A 264 -7.19 2.46 -16.67
N ASP A 265 -7.58 1.32 -17.27
CA ASP A 265 -6.70 0.16 -17.34
C ASP A 265 -5.35 0.56 -17.97
N ARG A 266 -4.27 -0.11 -17.54
CA ARG A 266 -2.91 0.34 -17.87
C ARG A 266 -2.63 0.25 -19.36
N SER A 267 -3.25 -0.69 -20.05
CA SER A 267 -3.06 -0.91 -21.49
C SER A 267 -3.73 0.20 -22.29
N SER A 268 -4.93 0.62 -21.92
CA SER A 268 -5.59 1.78 -22.53
C SER A 268 -4.85 3.06 -22.20
N TRP A 269 -4.51 3.29 -20.93
CA TRP A 269 -3.75 4.48 -20.53
C TRP A 269 -2.39 4.55 -21.25
N GLY A 270 -1.65 3.45 -21.33
CA GLY A 270 -0.36 3.39 -22.04
C GLY A 270 -0.46 3.78 -23.52
N LYS A 271 -1.54 3.41 -24.21
CA LYS A 271 -1.79 3.83 -25.60
C LYS A 271 -2.05 5.33 -25.70
N VAL A 272 -2.89 5.87 -24.82
CA VAL A 272 -3.24 7.30 -24.81
C VAL A 272 -2.02 8.14 -24.44
N TYR A 273 -1.28 7.75 -23.39
CA TYR A 273 -0.04 8.38 -22.98
C TYR A 273 0.98 8.44 -24.12
N HIS A 274 1.21 7.32 -24.83
CA HIS A 274 2.13 7.26 -25.96
C HIS A 274 1.73 8.18 -27.13
N ASP A 275 0.43 8.44 -27.32
CA ASP A 275 -0.03 9.42 -28.30
C ASP A 275 0.12 10.86 -27.79
N MET A 276 -0.17 11.12 -26.51
CA MET A 276 -0.04 12.45 -25.90
C MET A 276 1.41 12.97 -25.93
N VAL A 277 2.40 12.12 -25.66
CA VAL A 277 3.82 12.53 -25.63
C VAL A 277 4.38 12.95 -27.00
N LYS A 278 3.65 12.74 -28.10
CA LYS A 278 4.03 13.21 -29.44
C LYS A 278 3.86 14.72 -29.60
N ASP A 279 2.92 15.33 -28.87
CA ASP A 279 2.75 16.77 -28.81
C ASP A 279 3.73 17.38 -27.79
N LYS A 280 4.45 18.45 -28.19
CA LYS A 280 5.50 19.05 -27.36
C LYS A 280 4.97 19.65 -26.06
N THR A 281 3.77 20.24 -26.08
CA THR A 281 3.14 20.86 -24.90
C THR A 281 2.69 19.79 -23.92
N ASN A 282 2.01 18.75 -24.41
CA ASN A 282 1.61 17.60 -23.61
C ASN A 282 2.80 16.91 -22.97
N LYS A 283 3.86 16.65 -23.75
CA LYS A 283 5.09 16.05 -23.26
C LYS A 283 5.70 16.86 -22.12
N ALA A 284 5.83 18.18 -22.27
CA ALA A 284 6.38 19.05 -21.23
C ALA A 284 5.52 19.05 -19.95
N SER A 285 4.19 19.05 -20.08
CA SER A 285 3.27 18.94 -18.94
C SER A 285 3.37 17.59 -18.24
N LEU A 286 3.44 16.48 -18.98
CA LEU A 286 3.62 15.14 -18.45
C LEU A 286 4.95 14.99 -17.71
N GLU A 287 6.05 15.45 -18.31
CA GLU A 287 7.38 15.44 -17.68
C GLU A 287 7.42 16.30 -16.41
N ASN A 288 6.71 17.44 -16.38
CA ASN A 288 6.59 18.25 -15.17
C ASN A 288 5.91 17.47 -14.02
N ILE A 289 4.79 16.78 -14.31
CA ILE A 289 4.06 15.98 -13.31
C ILE A 289 4.92 14.82 -12.81
N GLN A 290 5.62 14.14 -13.72
CA GLN A 290 6.48 13.02 -13.37
C GLN A 290 7.62 13.45 -12.44
N ARG A 291 8.21 14.62 -12.70
CA ARG A 291 9.34 15.15 -11.92
C ARG A 291 8.95 15.84 -10.62
N SER A 292 7.69 16.21 -10.39
CA SER A 292 7.30 16.95 -9.18
C SER A 292 7.62 16.17 -7.89
N ILE A 293 7.73 16.86 -6.76
CA ILE A 293 7.97 16.22 -5.45
C ILE A 293 6.78 15.33 -5.09
N LEU A 294 5.57 15.87 -5.20
CA LEU A 294 4.28 15.20 -5.06
C LEU A 294 3.16 16.06 -5.67
N SER A 295 1.92 15.57 -5.63
CA SER A 295 0.73 16.32 -6.02
C SER A 295 -0.17 16.64 -4.82
N ILE A 296 -0.86 17.78 -4.83
CA ILE A 296 -1.89 18.13 -3.85
C ILE A 296 -3.16 18.53 -4.58
N SER A 297 -4.28 17.90 -4.22
CA SER A 297 -5.60 18.17 -4.79
C SER A 297 -6.42 18.99 -3.81
N LEU A 298 -6.90 20.14 -4.27
CA LEU A 298 -7.84 21.00 -3.56
C LEU A 298 -9.25 20.66 -4.05
N ASP A 299 -9.97 19.89 -3.25
CA ASP A 299 -11.33 19.45 -3.57
C ASP A 299 -12.38 20.37 -2.95
N GLY A 300 -13.60 20.30 -3.46
CA GLY A 300 -14.77 20.89 -2.82
C GLY A 300 -15.26 20.02 -1.64
N PRO A 301 -16.47 20.31 -1.12
CA PRO A 301 -17.08 19.49 -0.08
C PRO A 301 -17.35 18.06 -0.53
N LEU A 302 -17.25 17.11 0.39
CA LEU A 302 -17.68 15.73 0.14
C LEU A 302 -19.18 15.66 -0.18
N PRO A 303 -19.61 14.75 -1.07
CA PRO A 303 -21.03 14.44 -1.23
C PRO A 303 -21.60 13.88 0.08
N GLN A 304 -22.87 14.18 0.35
CA GLN A 304 -23.56 13.59 1.49
C GLN A 304 -23.75 12.08 1.26
N PRO A 305 -23.44 11.23 2.26
CA PRO A 305 -23.61 9.80 2.11
C PRO A 305 -25.09 9.44 1.97
N THR A 306 -25.41 8.58 1.01
CA THR A 306 -26.72 7.90 0.95
C THR A 306 -26.79 6.72 1.92
N ALA A 307 -25.64 6.13 2.25
CA ALA A 307 -25.45 5.08 3.25
C ALA A 307 -24.05 5.20 3.89
N GLY A 308 -23.88 4.66 5.10
CA GLY A 308 -22.63 4.77 5.85
C GLY A 308 -22.40 6.17 6.44
N THR A 309 -21.15 6.51 6.66
CA THR A 309 -20.73 7.76 7.31
C THR A 309 -19.96 8.67 6.34
N LEU A 310 -19.80 9.95 6.71
CA LEU A 310 -18.96 10.88 5.97
C LEU A 310 -17.48 10.47 5.95
N VAL A 311 -17.03 9.71 6.96
CA VAL A 311 -15.69 9.11 6.99
C VAL A 311 -15.54 8.02 5.93
N ASP A 312 -16.58 7.22 5.71
CA ASP A 312 -16.59 6.20 4.64
C ASP A 312 -16.50 6.84 3.26
N VAL A 313 -17.23 7.94 3.05
CA VAL A 313 -17.12 8.74 1.81
C VAL A 313 -15.72 9.33 1.66
N GLY A 314 -15.12 9.83 2.74
CA GLY A 314 -13.74 10.33 2.72
C GLY A 314 -12.70 9.25 2.45
N ALA A 315 -12.88 8.04 2.97
CA ALA A 315 -12.03 6.89 2.67
C ALA A 315 -12.21 6.43 1.22
N ALA A 316 -13.44 6.38 0.69
CA ALA A 316 -13.70 6.11 -0.72
C ALA A 316 -13.09 7.18 -1.65
N LEU A 317 -13.19 8.46 -1.29
CA LEU A 317 -12.53 9.57 -1.98
C LEU A 317 -11.02 9.34 -2.11
N SER A 318 -10.37 8.84 -1.05
CA SER A 318 -8.93 8.57 -1.02
C SER A 318 -8.50 7.48 -2.01
N LEU A 319 -9.42 6.60 -2.42
CA LEU A 319 -9.18 5.57 -3.44
C LEU A 319 -9.49 6.07 -4.84
N THR A 320 -10.72 6.56 -5.05
CA THR A 320 -11.31 6.69 -6.39
C THR A 320 -11.62 8.12 -6.80
N GLY A 321 -11.50 9.10 -5.89
CA GLY A 321 -11.97 10.46 -6.16
C GLY A 321 -13.50 10.59 -6.26
N MET A 322 -14.26 9.56 -5.87
CA MET A 322 -15.73 9.51 -5.91
C MET A 322 -16.36 9.55 -7.32
N GLY A 323 -15.58 9.35 -8.38
CA GLY A 323 -16.08 9.28 -9.76
C GLY A 323 -15.97 10.57 -10.56
N SER A 324 -16.36 10.49 -11.83
CA SER A 324 -16.20 11.51 -12.87
C SER A 324 -16.93 12.82 -12.54
N LYS A 325 -18.11 12.72 -11.91
CA LYS A 325 -18.95 13.85 -11.51
C LYS A 325 -18.42 14.61 -10.29
N PHE A 326 -17.44 14.04 -9.59
CA PHE A 326 -16.86 14.62 -8.38
C PHE A 326 -15.39 14.96 -8.62
N TYR A 327 -14.46 14.19 -8.04
CA TYR A 327 -13.06 14.59 -7.92
C TYR A 327 -12.08 13.61 -8.55
N ALA A 328 -12.55 12.56 -9.26
CA ALA A 328 -11.67 11.61 -9.95
C ALA A 328 -10.77 12.29 -11.00
N GLY A 329 -11.26 13.36 -11.65
CA GLY A 329 -10.47 14.17 -12.58
C GLY A 329 -9.50 15.15 -11.95
N ASN A 330 -9.65 15.43 -10.65
CA ASN A 330 -8.78 16.31 -9.89
C ASN A 330 -7.64 15.49 -9.24
N ARG A 331 -7.07 14.52 -9.97
CA ARG A 331 -6.07 13.55 -9.52
C ARG A 331 -5.05 13.25 -10.61
N TRP A 332 -3.95 12.63 -10.20
CA TRP A 332 -3.04 11.93 -11.10
C TRP A 332 -2.56 10.64 -10.44
N TYR A 333 -3.26 9.53 -10.67
CA TYR A 333 -3.08 8.27 -9.93
C TYR A 333 -1.73 7.59 -10.17
N ASP A 334 -1.00 7.99 -11.21
CA ASP A 334 0.38 7.56 -11.43
C ASP A 334 1.38 8.24 -10.47
N LYS A 335 1.00 9.37 -9.84
CA LYS A 335 1.90 10.08 -8.94
C LYS A 335 2.07 9.28 -7.67
N THR A 336 3.33 9.05 -7.26
CA THR A 336 3.62 8.15 -6.14
C THR A 336 3.01 8.60 -4.82
N LEU A 337 2.95 9.89 -4.54
CA LEU A 337 2.23 10.41 -3.39
C LEU A 337 1.39 11.61 -3.82
N GLN A 338 0.14 11.62 -3.41
CA GLN A 338 -0.74 12.77 -3.54
C GLN A 338 -1.54 13.00 -2.26
N PHE A 339 -1.60 14.25 -1.81
CA PHE A 339 -2.48 14.66 -0.72
C PHE A 339 -3.76 15.28 -1.28
N ILE A 340 -4.85 15.16 -0.53
CA ILE A 340 -6.16 15.66 -0.88
C ILE A 340 -6.64 16.48 0.30
N VAL A 341 -7.01 17.73 0.05
CA VAL A 341 -7.55 18.63 1.07
C VAL A 341 -8.90 19.10 0.57
N GLY A 342 -9.98 18.71 1.24
CA GLY A 342 -11.35 19.11 0.94
C GLY A 342 -11.72 20.44 1.60
N GLU A 343 -12.62 21.18 0.98
CA GLU A 343 -13.11 22.46 1.53
C GLU A 343 -13.95 22.28 2.80
N ASP A 344 -14.50 21.08 3.02
CA ASP A 344 -15.28 20.73 4.20
C ASP A 344 -14.42 20.27 5.40
N GLY A 345 -13.08 20.30 5.27
CA GLY A 345 -12.15 19.84 6.29
C GLY A 345 -11.71 18.39 6.15
N SER A 346 -12.23 17.64 5.17
CA SER A 346 -11.76 16.28 4.91
C SER A 346 -10.33 16.30 4.38
N VAL A 347 -9.48 15.43 4.91
CA VAL A 347 -8.08 15.31 4.45
C VAL A 347 -7.80 13.85 4.17
N ALA A 348 -7.18 13.60 3.02
CA ALA A 348 -6.85 12.26 2.57
C ALA A 348 -5.50 12.23 1.84
N ALA A 349 -5.00 11.04 1.57
CA ALA A 349 -3.90 10.82 0.64
C ALA A 349 -4.19 9.62 -0.25
N ASN A 350 -3.56 9.57 -1.41
CA ASN A 350 -3.51 8.39 -2.28
C ASN A 350 -2.04 8.17 -2.62
N TYR A 351 -1.59 6.91 -2.68
CA TYR A 351 -0.21 6.63 -3.03
C TYR A 351 -0.11 5.44 -3.99
N GLU A 352 0.82 5.54 -4.94
CA GLU A 352 1.10 4.50 -5.93
C GLU A 352 2.02 3.44 -5.31
N HIS A 353 1.57 2.19 -5.33
CA HIS A 353 2.09 1.15 -4.44
C HIS A 353 3.42 0.52 -4.89
N THR A 354 3.88 0.82 -6.11
CA THR A 354 5.04 0.15 -6.72
C THR A 354 6.31 0.22 -5.88
N THR A 355 6.57 1.32 -5.16
CA THR A 355 7.87 1.54 -4.49
C THR A 355 7.88 1.44 -2.97
N ALA A 356 6.74 1.59 -2.31
CA ALA A 356 6.69 1.63 -0.86
C ALA A 356 5.44 0.96 -0.30
N GLU A 357 5.52 0.63 0.98
CA GLU A 357 4.41 0.11 1.79
C GLU A 357 3.76 1.22 2.64
N GLY A 358 2.68 0.89 3.35
CA GLY A 358 2.00 1.81 4.27
C GLY A 358 2.89 2.45 5.36
N PRO A 359 3.81 1.71 6.04
CA PRO A 359 4.56 2.29 7.16
C PRO A 359 5.46 3.49 6.81
N PRO A 360 6.19 3.51 5.68
CA PRO A 360 6.86 4.74 5.26
C PRO A 360 5.93 5.91 4.95
N VAL A 361 4.76 5.66 4.34
CA VAL A 361 3.78 6.71 4.03
C VAL A 361 3.18 7.31 5.29
N VAL A 362 2.79 6.46 6.26
CA VAL A 362 2.25 6.95 7.53
C VAL A 362 3.31 7.70 8.34
N GLY A 363 4.60 7.38 8.18
CA GLY A 363 5.70 8.16 8.76
C GLY A 363 5.75 9.61 8.26
N ILE A 364 5.48 9.83 6.95
CA ILE A 364 5.35 11.18 6.39
C ILE A 364 4.09 11.87 6.95
N ILE A 365 2.96 11.17 6.98
CA ILE A 365 1.69 11.69 7.48
C ILE A 365 1.79 12.10 8.95
N ASP A 366 2.30 11.23 9.82
CA ASP A 366 2.45 11.50 11.25
C ASP A 366 3.38 12.68 11.49
N HIS A 367 4.47 12.81 10.71
CA HIS A 367 5.35 13.98 10.78
C HIS A 367 4.61 15.28 10.44
N ILE A 368 3.87 15.29 9.33
CA ILE A 368 3.09 16.45 8.90
C ILE A 368 2.04 16.81 9.94
N LEU A 369 1.29 15.85 10.48
CA LEU A 369 0.28 16.10 11.51
C LEU A 369 0.91 16.66 12.80
N ASN A 370 2.04 16.09 13.26
CA ASN A 370 2.79 16.60 14.40
C ASN A 370 3.35 18.02 14.16
N PHE A 371 3.74 18.33 12.92
CA PHE A 371 4.16 19.66 12.53
C PHE A 371 3.01 20.67 12.60
N LEU A 372 1.81 20.26 12.14
CA LEU A 372 0.61 21.09 12.15
C LEU A 372 0.15 21.45 13.57
N GLU A 373 0.42 20.62 14.57
CA GLU A 373 0.12 20.91 15.98
C GLU A 373 1.01 22.01 16.58
N LYS A 374 2.27 22.14 16.14
CA LYS A 374 3.26 23.07 16.70
C LYS A 374 2.95 24.56 16.43
N LYS A 375 2.06 24.87 15.48
CA LYS A 375 1.60 26.24 15.10
C LYS A 375 2.71 27.29 14.85
N LYS A 376 3.95 26.88 14.58
CA LYS A 376 5.06 27.79 14.24
C LYS A 376 5.39 27.67 12.76
N ASP A 377 5.64 28.80 12.10
CA ASP A 377 6.27 28.84 10.78
C ASP A 377 7.79 28.79 10.99
N PRO A 378 8.48 27.71 10.59
CA PRO A 378 9.92 27.60 10.77
C PRO A 378 10.72 28.40 9.72
N TRP A 379 10.08 28.90 8.66
CA TRP A 379 10.79 29.47 7.51
C TRP A 379 10.70 31.00 7.47
N LEU A 380 11.84 31.68 7.34
CA LEU A 380 11.91 33.14 7.19
C LEU A 380 11.41 33.65 5.82
N GLY A 381 11.12 32.75 4.88
CA GLY A 381 10.74 33.05 3.50
C GLY A 381 11.93 33.07 2.54
N ALA A 382 11.65 32.80 1.26
CA ALA A 382 12.66 32.80 0.20
C ALA A 382 12.55 34.04 -0.70
N PRO A 383 13.66 34.58 -1.23
CA PRO A 383 13.61 35.57 -2.30
C PRO A 383 13.10 34.94 -3.62
N ASP A 384 12.89 35.75 -4.66
CA ASP A 384 12.64 35.32 -6.05
C ASP A 384 11.52 34.27 -6.23
N VAL A 385 10.41 34.42 -5.51
CA VAL A 385 9.24 33.53 -5.62
C VAL A 385 8.65 33.60 -7.02
N GLN A 386 8.56 32.46 -7.69
CA GLN A 386 7.99 32.35 -9.03
C GLN A 386 6.49 32.07 -8.95
N PRO A 387 5.65 32.74 -9.76
CA PRO A 387 4.22 32.46 -9.81
C PRO A 387 3.96 31.02 -10.30
N PRO A 388 2.88 30.35 -9.85
CA PRO A 388 2.55 29.02 -10.30
C PRO A 388 2.23 29.02 -11.79
N LYS A 389 2.68 27.97 -12.50
CA LYS A 389 2.50 27.82 -13.94
C LYS A 389 1.43 26.78 -14.22
N ARG A 390 0.33 27.17 -14.88
CA ARG A 390 -0.68 26.21 -15.34
C ARG A 390 -0.08 25.30 -16.42
N LEU A 391 -0.21 23.99 -16.23
CA LEU A 391 0.14 22.99 -17.23
C LEU A 391 -0.98 22.88 -18.25
N ASN A 392 -0.66 23.01 -19.53
CA ASN A 392 -1.64 22.96 -20.61
C ASN A 392 -1.56 21.61 -21.33
N PHE A 393 -2.69 21.15 -21.86
CA PHE A 393 -2.78 19.95 -22.67
C PHE A 393 -3.50 20.23 -23.99
N ASN A 394 -2.86 19.89 -25.10
CA ASN A 394 -3.44 19.90 -26.43
C ASN A 394 -4.20 18.59 -26.65
N LEU A 395 -5.53 18.65 -26.53
CA LEU A 395 -6.40 17.46 -26.58
C LEU A 395 -6.92 17.23 -27.99
N SER A 396 -6.48 16.13 -28.61
CA SER A 396 -7.08 15.63 -29.86
C SER A 396 -8.48 15.06 -29.60
N GLU A 397 -9.30 14.91 -30.64
CA GLU A 397 -10.61 14.23 -30.51
C GLU A 397 -10.47 12.80 -29.95
N LYS A 398 -9.40 12.08 -30.33
CA LYS A 398 -9.08 10.76 -29.78
C LYS A 398 -8.82 10.82 -28.27
N THR A 399 -8.10 11.84 -27.81
CA THR A 399 -7.81 12.05 -26.38
C THR A 399 -9.10 12.40 -25.62
N LYS A 400 -9.96 13.25 -26.17
CA LYS A 400 -11.26 13.57 -25.56
C LYS A 400 -12.17 12.36 -25.44
N GLN A 401 -12.23 11.51 -26.47
CA GLN A 401 -12.96 10.23 -26.40
C GLN A 401 -12.38 9.29 -25.34
N ALA A 402 -11.06 9.26 -25.17
CA ALA A 402 -10.43 8.47 -24.11
C ALA A 402 -10.77 9.00 -22.73
N ILE A 403 -10.89 10.32 -22.55
CA ILE A 403 -11.35 10.93 -21.29
C ILE A 403 -12.78 10.47 -20.98
N SER A 404 -13.71 10.54 -21.94
CA SER A 404 -15.08 10.06 -21.72
C SER A 404 -15.17 8.58 -21.37
N ARG A 405 -14.33 7.72 -21.97
CA ARG A 405 -14.23 6.31 -21.56
C ARG A 405 -13.68 6.15 -20.15
N GLY A 406 -12.65 6.92 -19.81
CA GLY A 406 -12.11 6.91 -18.46
C GLY A 406 -13.12 7.38 -17.41
N GLU A 407 -14.03 8.29 -17.77
CA GLU A 407 -15.17 8.72 -16.93
C GLU A 407 -16.13 7.55 -16.68
N GLU A 408 -16.50 6.80 -17.72
CA GLU A 408 -17.33 5.59 -17.60
C GLU A 408 -16.65 4.50 -16.77
N ASP A 409 -15.36 4.23 -17.02
CA ASP A 409 -14.57 3.21 -16.32
C ASP A 409 -14.48 3.50 -14.82
N ILE A 410 -14.16 4.75 -14.42
CA ILE A 410 -14.03 5.12 -13.01
C ILE A 410 -15.37 5.14 -12.29
N ASP A 411 -16.44 5.54 -12.97
CA ASP A 411 -17.79 5.52 -12.38
C ASP A 411 -18.22 4.08 -12.09
N SER A 412 -17.93 3.13 -12.99
CA SER A 412 -18.19 1.70 -12.74
C SER A 412 -17.40 1.17 -11.54
N ILE A 413 -16.13 1.56 -11.38
CA ILE A 413 -15.32 1.18 -10.21
C ILE A 413 -15.92 1.75 -8.92
N VAL A 414 -16.35 3.02 -8.93
CA VAL A 414 -16.94 3.68 -7.76
C VAL A 414 -18.25 3.03 -7.35
N GLU A 415 -19.08 2.64 -8.31
CA GLU A 415 -20.34 1.93 -8.06
C GLU A 415 -20.10 0.55 -7.45
N ASP A 416 -19.00 -0.12 -7.80
CA ASP A 416 -18.69 -1.45 -7.29
C ASP A 416 -17.95 -1.44 -5.94
N VAL A 417 -17.16 -0.41 -5.62
CA VAL A 417 -16.37 -0.39 -4.38
C VAL A 417 -17.22 0.04 -3.17
N MET A 418 -17.39 -0.86 -2.21
CA MET A 418 -17.98 -0.57 -0.91
C MET A 418 -16.89 -0.31 0.14
N VAL A 419 -17.05 0.73 0.95
CA VAL A 419 -16.12 1.08 2.05
C VAL A 419 -16.89 1.28 3.35
N ARG A 420 -16.38 0.70 4.45
CA ARG A 420 -16.86 0.91 5.82
C ARG A 420 -15.73 1.06 6.82
N SER A 421 -15.86 2.02 7.72
CA SER A 421 -14.84 2.38 8.70
C SER A 421 -15.38 2.14 10.11
N LEU A 422 -14.81 1.16 10.79
CA LEU A 422 -15.13 0.82 12.17
C LEU A 422 -14.19 1.56 13.12
N PHE A 423 -14.76 2.45 13.94
CA PHE A 423 -14.06 3.06 15.08
C PHE A 423 -14.53 2.37 16.37
N PHE A 424 -13.90 1.23 16.68
CA PHE A 424 -14.23 0.44 17.85
C PHE A 424 -13.61 1.06 19.10
N LYS A 425 -14.45 1.57 20.02
CA LYS A 425 -14.04 2.36 21.19
C LYS A 425 -14.20 1.63 22.53
N ASP A 426 -14.63 0.38 22.53
CA ASP A 426 -14.86 -0.36 23.78
C ASP A 426 -13.53 -0.72 24.47
N TYR A 427 -12.45 -0.89 23.68
CA TYR A 427 -11.07 -1.02 24.14
C TYR A 427 -10.06 -0.81 22.99
N GLY A 428 -8.77 -0.72 23.33
CA GLY A 428 -7.67 -0.77 22.35
C GLY A 428 -6.56 -1.74 22.75
N LYS A 429 -5.35 -1.48 22.24
CA LYS A 429 -4.17 -2.33 22.49
C LYS A 429 -3.80 -2.44 23.97
N ASN A 430 -4.24 -1.52 24.83
CA ASN A 430 -3.97 -1.56 26.26
C ASN A 430 -4.62 -2.78 26.93
N PHE A 431 -5.90 -3.07 26.63
CA PHE A 431 -6.58 -4.28 27.11
C PHE A 431 -5.85 -5.55 26.64
N ILE A 432 -5.54 -5.62 25.35
CA ILE A 432 -4.94 -6.82 24.74
C ILE A 432 -3.56 -7.10 25.35
N LYS A 433 -2.75 -6.06 25.56
CA LYS A 433 -1.46 -6.16 26.24
C LYS A 433 -1.60 -6.55 27.71
N LYS A 434 -2.63 -6.06 28.42
CA LYS A 434 -2.93 -6.48 29.81
C LYS A 434 -3.24 -7.97 29.90
N ALA A 435 -3.89 -8.53 28.87
CA ALA A 435 -4.10 -9.97 28.71
C ALA A 435 -2.83 -10.75 28.30
N LYS A 436 -1.68 -10.07 28.14
CA LYS A 436 -0.39 -10.62 27.70
C LYS A 436 -0.43 -11.23 26.28
N LEU A 437 -1.25 -10.65 25.41
CA LEU A 437 -1.40 -11.09 24.02
C LEU A 437 -0.79 -10.05 23.06
N SER A 438 -0.41 -10.50 21.85
CA SER A 438 -0.01 -9.59 20.78
C SER A 438 -1.27 -8.89 20.24
N PRO A 439 -1.34 -7.54 20.23
CA PRO A 439 -2.49 -6.81 19.68
C PRO A 439 -2.79 -7.17 18.22
N ASP A 440 -1.74 -7.30 17.43
CA ASP A 440 -1.84 -7.62 16.00
C ASP A 440 -2.48 -9.01 15.77
N ALA A 441 -1.86 -10.05 16.33
CA ALA A 441 -2.38 -11.42 16.27
C ALA A 441 -3.79 -11.54 16.85
N TYR A 442 -4.12 -10.80 17.92
CA TYR A 442 -5.48 -10.78 18.46
C TYR A 442 -6.50 -10.25 17.44
N ILE A 443 -6.18 -9.16 16.75
CA ILE A 443 -7.05 -8.56 15.73
C ILE A 443 -7.19 -9.50 14.52
N GLN A 444 -6.09 -10.12 14.09
CA GLN A 444 -6.10 -11.11 13.02
C GLN A 444 -7.00 -12.31 13.34
N ILE A 445 -6.93 -12.84 14.57
CA ILE A 445 -7.84 -13.91 15.01
C ILE A 445 -9.31 -13.44 15.11
N ALA A 446 -9.55 -12.17 15.44
CA ALA A 446 -10.90 -11.60 15.38
C ALA A 446 -11.44 -11.54 13.94
N PHE A 447 -10.60 -11.23 12.95
CA PHE A 447 -10.98 -11.29 11.53
C PHE A 447 -11.33 -12.72 11.10
N GLN A 448 -10.55 -13.72 11.52
CA GLN A 448 -10.87 -15.12 11.26
C GLN A 448 -12.22 -15.52 11.87
N LEU A 449 -12.51 -15.10 13.11
CA LEU A 449 -13.78 -15.37 13.77
C LEU A 449 -14.96 -14.70 13.06
N ALA A 450 -14.82 -13.41 12.71
CA ALA A 450 -15.87 -12.67 12.01
C ALA A 450 -16.20 -13.30 10.65
N TYR A 451 -15.17 -13.70 9.89
CA TYR A 451 -15.35 -14.39 8.62
C TYR A 451 -15.99 -15.76 8.80
N TYR A 452 -15.50 -16.58 9.73
CA TYR A 452 -16.06 -17.90 9.98
C TYR A 452 -17.53 -17.83 10.42
N ARG A 453 -17.93 -16.80 11.17
CA ARG A 453 -19.33 -16.58 11.57
C ARG A 453 -20.26 -16.39 10.38
N LEU A 454 -19.82 -15.63 9.38
CA LEU A 454 -20.56 -15.36 8.15
C LEU A 454 -20.64 -16.58 7.24
N TYR A 455 -19.48 -17.20 6.97
CA TYR A 455 -19.36 -18.15 5.87
C TYR A 455 -19.34 -19.61 6.30
N LYS A 456 -19.17 -19.88 7.61
CA LYS A 456 -19.02 -21.22 8.19
C LYS A 456 -17.90 -22.06 7.56
N GLN A 457 -16.92 -21.39 6.96
CA GLN A 457 -15.73 -21.98 6.37
C GLN A 457 -14.53 -21.05 6.56
N PRO A 458 -13.30 -21.58 6.65
CA PRO A 458 -12.09 -20.77 6.61
C PRO A 458 -11.86 -20.22 5.19
N CYS A 459 -10.95 -19.25 5.08
CA CYS A 459 -10.47 -18.79 3.79
C CYS A 459 -8.98 -18.45 3.82
N ALA A 460 -8.32 -18.50 2.67
CA ALA A 460 -6.97 -17.98 2.54
C ALA A 460 -6.95 -16.50 2.94
N THR A 461 -6.07 -16.18 3.88
CA THR A 461 -5.96 -14.84 4.46
C THR A 461 -4.53 -14.36 4.30
N TYR A 462 -4.36 -13.24 3.60
CA TYR A 462 -3.12 -12.50 3.48
C TYR A 462 -3.03 -11.44 4.57
N GLU A 463 -1.89 -11.39 5.24
CA GLU A 463 -1.47 -10.22 6.00
C GLU A 463 -0.08 -9.79 5.54
N SER A 464 0.11 -8.48 5.33
CA SER A 464 1.39 -7.93 4.91
C SER A 464 2.45 -8.02 6.03
N GLY A 465 3.49 -8.81 5.81
CA GLY A 465 4.62 -8.95 6.72
C GLY A 465 5.87 -8.22 6.22
N SER A 466 6.38 -7.25 6.99
CA SER A 466 7.53 -6.43 6.57
C SER A 466 8.85 -7.21 6.52
N LEU A 467 9.52 -7.17 5.37
CA LEU A 467 10.87 -7.68 5.17
C LEU A 467 11.95 -6.59 5.32
N ARG A 468 11.61 -5.41 5.86
CA ARG A 468 12.57 -4.30 5.99
C ARG A 468 13.77 -4.60 6.90
N ARG A 469 13.81 -5.74 7.60
CA ARG A 469 15.04 -6.22 8.27
C ARG A 469 16.15 -6.60 7.29
N PHE A 470 15.84 -6.71 6.00
CA PHE A 470 16.78 -7.04 4.93
C PHE A 470 16.99 -5.86 3.99
N GLN A 471 18.15 -5.83 3.32
CA GLN A 471 18.45 -4.84 2.28
C GLN A 471 17.37 -4.88 1.19
N LEU A 472 16.83 -3.70 0.84
CA LEU A 472 15.75 -3.55 -0.15
C LEU A 472 14.47 -4.36 0.15
N GLY A 473 14.29 -4.81 1.40
CA GLY A 473 13.13 -5.61 1.80
C GLY A 473 11.82 -4.85 1.64
N ARG A 474 10.83 -5.51 1.03
CA ARG A 474 9.44 -5.08 0.89
C ARG A 474 8.57 -5.91 1.84
N THR A 475 7.87 -6.91 1.31
CA THR A 475 6.88 -7.71 2.05
C THR A 475 6.99 -9.19 1.72
N ASP A 476 6.61 -10.01 2.69
CA ASP A 476 6.17 -11.40 2.50
C ASP A 476 4.75 -11.54 3.09
N THR A 477 4.16 -12.72 2.97
CA THR A 477 2.81 -13.01 3.44
C THR A 477 2.84 -13.67 4.82
N ILE A 478 2.13 -13.09 5.79
CA ILE A 478 1.69 -13.79 6.99
C ILE A 478 0.34 -14.45 6.65
N ARG A 479 0.25 -15.78 6.81
CA ARG A 479 -0.99 -16.53 6.54
C ARG A 479 -1.78 -16.66 7.84
N SER A 480 -2.79 -15.81 8.04
CA SER A 480 -3.56 -15.76 9.30
C SER A 480 -4.53 -16.93 9.48
N CYS A 481 -4.90 -17.60 8.38
CA CYS A 481 -5.66 -18.85 8.44
C CYS A 481 -4.72 -20.01 8.75
N SER A 482 -4.95 -20.69 9.87
CA SER A 482 -4.19 -21.85 10.31
C SER A 482 -5.13 -22.87 10.94
N SER A 483 -4.68 -24.12 11.13
CA SER A 483 -5.47 -25.12 11.87
C SER A 483 -5.80 -24.64 13.29
N ALA A 484 -4.94 -23.83 13.91
CA ALA A 484 -5.20 -23.27 15.23
C ALA A 484 -6.28 -22.16 15.20
N SER A 485 -6.27 -21.29 14.18
CA SER A 485 -7.34 -20.29 14.03
C SER A 485 -8.68 -20.97 13.74
N LEU A 486 -8.72 -21.95 12.84
CA LEU A 486 -9.93 -22.70 12.51
C LEU A 486 -10.51 -23.43 13.74
N ALA A 487 -9.67 -24.09 14.53
CA ALA A 487 -10.12 -24.76 15.75
C ALA A 487 -10.74 -23.77 16.75
N PHE A 488 -10.16 -22.57 16.90
CA PHE A 488 -10.75 -21.53 17.74
C PHE A 488 -12.08 -21.03 17.19
N THR A 489 -12.17 -20.72 15.89
CA THR A 489 -13.39 -20.16 15.30
C THR A 489 -14.55 -21.15 15.33
N GLN A 490 -14.27 -22.45 15.16
CA GLN A 490 -15.25 -23.53 15.33
C GLN A 490 -15.77 -23.63 16.77
N ALA A 491 -14.86 -23.55 17.75
CA ALA A 491 -15.21 -23.70 19.16
C ALA A 491 -15.90 -22.47 19.76
N MET A 492 -15.64 -21.26 19.25
CA MET A 492 -16.07 -20.01 19.89
C MET A 492 -17.60 -19.93 20.07
N ASP A 493 -18.36 -20.35 19.06
CA ASP A 493 -19.82 -20.28 19.06
C ASP A 493 -20.48 -21.63 19.37
N ASP A 494 -19.70 -22.69 19.61
CA ASP A 494 -20.23 -23.99 20.03
C ASP A 494 -20.65 -23.93 21.52
N PRO A 495 -21.94 -24.15 21.85
CA PRO A 495 -22.42 -24.13 23.23
C PRO A 495 -21.94 -25.31 24.08
N SER A 496 -21.47 -26.40 23.45
CA SER A 496 -20.94 -27.57 24.15
C SER A 496 -19.50 -27.39 24.65
N VAL A 497 -18.78 -26.38 24.12
CA VAL A 497 -17.40 -26.09 24.51
C VAL A 497 -17.38 -25.13 25.69
N SER A 498 -16.62 -25.45 26.74
CA SER A 498 -16.46 -24.59 27.92
C SER A 498 -15.70 -23.30 27.61
N THR A 499 -15.97 -22.23 28.37
CA THR A 499 -15.25 -20.96 28.24
C THR A 499 -13.73 -21.11 28.38
N ASP A 500 -13.27 -21.96 29.30
CA ASP A 500 -11.83 -22.21 29.48
C ASP A 500 -11.18 -22.81 28.22
N THR A 501 -11.85 -23.79 27.61
CA THR A 501 -11.38 -24.39 26.35
C THR A 501 -11.37 -23.37 25.21
N LYS A 502 -12.39 -22.50 25.11
CA LYS A 502 -12.43 -21.40 24.12
C LYS A 502 -11.25 -20.44 24.30
N VAL A 503 -10.93 -20.08 25.55
CA VAL A 503 -9.79 -19.20 25.87
C VAL A 503 -8.46 -19.87 25.53
N ASP A 504 -8.29 -21.16 25.81
CA ASP A 504 -7.07 -21.88 25.48
C ASP A 504 -6.87 -22.01 23.97
N LEU A 505 -7.94 -22.27 23.21
CA LEU A 505 -7.91 -22.28 21.74
C LEU A 505 -7.60 -20.88 21.18
N LEU A 506 -8.20 -19.82 21.73
CA LEU A 506 -7.87 -18.44 21.35
C LEU A 506 -6.38 -18.14 21.54
N LYS A 507 -5.82 -18.49 22.70
CA LYS A 507 -4.39 -18.27 22.99
C LYS A 507 -3.50 -19.09 22.06
N LYS A 508 -3.86 -20.33 21.73
CA LYS A 508 -3.14 -21.16 20.75
C LYS A 508 -3.18 -20.53 19.36
N ALA A 509 -4.34 -20.04 18.91
CA ALA A 509 -4.48 -19.35 17.63
C ALA A 509 -3.61 -18.08 17.56
N ILE A 510 -3.64 -17.25 18.60
CA ILE A 510 -2.82 -16.04 18.71
C ILE A 510 -1.32 -16.37 18.70
N GLN A 511 -0.91 -17.42 19.43
CA GLN A 511 0.49 -17.84 19.47
C GLN A 511 0.95 -18.42 18.12
N SER A 512 0.10 -19.19 17.44
CA SER A 512 0.36 -19.71 16.10
C SER A 512 0.54 -18.58 15.08
N HIS A 513 -0.34 -17.58 15.11
CA HIS A 513 -0.24 -16.39 14.27
C HIS A 513 1.08 -15.63 14.53
N ARG A 514 1.38 -15.34 15.81
CA ARG A 514 2.64 -14.67 16.20
C ARG A 514 3.88 -15.42 15.72
N GLN A 515 3.88 -16.75 15.85
CA GLN A 515 4.99 -17.57 15.37
C GLN A 515 5.17 -17.45 13.85
N TYR A 516 4.07 -17.38 13.10
CA TYR A 516 4.11 -17.15 11.66
C TYR A 516 4.59 -15.73 11.31
N THR A 517 4.20 -14.71 12.08
CA THR A 517 4.77 -13.36 11.98
C THR A 517 6.30 -13.41 12.16
N ASP A 518 6.80 -14.12 13.17
CA ASP A 518 8.24 -14.25 13.44
C ASP A 518 9.00 -14.94 12.29
N TYR A 519 8.41 -15.97 11.67
CA TYR A 519 8.95 -16.57 10.45
C TYR A 519 9.02 -15.57 9.31
N THR A 520 7.94 -14.81 9.12
CA THR A 520 7.81 -13.85 8.03
C THR A 520 8.85 -12.74 8.13
N ILE A 521 8.93 -12.05 9.27
CA ILE A 521 9.87 -10.93 9.47
C ILE A 521 11.34 -11.39 9.48
N SER A 522 11.59 -12.70 9.57
CA SER A 522 12.92 -13.32 9.48
C SER A 522 13.21 -13.87 8.07
N GLY A 523 12.36 -13.58 7.08
CA GLY A 523 12.54 -14.00 5.69
C GLY A 523 12.39 -15.52 5.52
N GLN A 524 11.54 -16.16 6.32
CA GLN A 524 11.35 -17.61 6.32
C GLN A 524 9.94 -18.03 5.86
N ALA A 525 9.03 -17.10 5.56
CA ALA A 525 7.68 -17.44 5.10
C ALA A 525 7.67 -18.13 3.73
N VAL A 526 6.49 -18.63 3.33
CA VAL A 526 6.38 -19.54 2.18
C VAL A 526 6.14 -18.81 0.86
N ASP A 527 5.35 -17.73 0.87
CA ASP A 527 4.76 -17.17 -0.34
C ASP A 527 5.80 -16.57 -1.29
N ARG A 528 6.71 -15.72 -0.79
CA ARG A 528 7.74 -15.15 -1.67
C ARG A 528 8.75 -16.20 -2.11
N HIS A 529 9.04 -17.21 -1.29
CA HIS A 529 9.94 -18.28 -1.70
C HIS A 529 9.33 -19.14 -2.83
N LEU A 530 8.08 -19.57 -2.68
CA LEU A 530 7.36 -20.29 -3.75
C LEU A 530 7.23 -19.45 -5.02
N LEU A 531 6.97 -18.15 -4.91
CA LEU A 531 7.01 -17.23 -6.05
C LEU A 531 8.40 -17.20 -6.69
N GLY A 532 9.47 -17.11 -5.89
CA GLY A 532 10.85 -17.15 -6.37
C GLY A 532 11.17 -18.41 -7.16
N LEU A 533 10.74 -19.58 -6.69
CA LEU A 533 10.91 -20.85 -7.39
C LEU A 533 10.14 -20.89 -8.72
N LYS A 534 8.89 -20.40 -8.73
CA LYS A 534 8.08 -20.29 -9.95
C LYS A 534 8.72 -19.35 -10.98
N LEU A 535 9.18 -18.18 -10.55
CA LEU A 535 9.82 -17.21 -11.43
C LEU A 535 11.18 -17.70 -11.92
N THR A 536 11.92 -18.46 -11.11
CA THR A 536 13.17 -19.11 -11.52
C THR A 536 12.92 -20.08 -12.67
N ALA A 537 11.87 -20.89 -12.60
CA ALA A 537 11.49 -21.79 -13.69
C ALA A 537 11.21 -21.01 -14.99
N LEU A 538 10.42 -19.94 -14.91
CA LEU A 538 10.09 -19.09 -16.05
C LEU A 538 11.31 -18.40 -16.65
N ASP A 539 12.18 -17.83 -15.82
CA ASP A 539 13.40 -17.12 -16.24
C ASP A 539 14.38 -18.03 -16.98
N HIS A 540 14.38 -19.33 -16.65
CA HIS A 540 15.22 -20.35 -17.27
C HIS A 540 14.51 -21.13 -18.40
N GLY A 541 13.31 -20.72 -18.81
CA GLY A 541 12.53 -21.39 -19.86
C GLY A 541 12.16 -22.85 -19.52
N ARG A 542 12.01 -23.16 -18.23
CA ARG A 542 11.52 -24.46 -17.74
C ARG A 542 9.99 -24.47 -17.72
N ASP A 543 9.41 -25.65 -17.83
CA ASP A 543 7.98 -25.84 -17.57
C ASP A 543 7.65 -25.46 -16.12
N ILE A 544 6.47 -24.88 -15.90
CA ILE A 544 5.99 -24.55 -14.56
C ILE A 544 5.70 -25.85 -13.81
N PRO A 545 6.34 -26.11 -12.65
CA PRO A 545 6.11 -27.33 -11.88
C PRO A 545 4.65 -27.51 -11.42
N GLU A 546 4.22 -28.76 -11.32
CA GLU A 546 2.84 -29.18 -10.98
C GLU A 546 2.31 -28.55 -9.67
N ILE A 547 3.18 -28.36 -8.68
CA ILE A 547 2.84 -27.71 -7.41
C ILE A 547 2.17 -26.33 -7.60
N PHE A 548 2.51 -25.59 -8.65
CA PHE A 548 1.93 -24.26 -8.92
C PHE A 548 0.62 -24.29 -9.71
N MET A 549 0.20 -25.48 -10.15
CA MET A 549 -1.06 -25.75 -10.85
C MET A 549 -2.04 -26.56 -9.98
N ASP A 550 -1.59 -27.00 -8.80
CA ASP A 550 -2.38 -27.75 -7.84
C ASP A 550 -3.55 -26.92 -7.25
N LEU A 551 -4.60 -27.62 -6.84
CA LEU A 551 -5.76 -27.04 -6.16
C LEU A 551 -5.35 -26.30 -4.90
N ALA A 552 -4.44 -26.85 -4.07
CA ALA A 552 -4.02 -26.18 -2.84
C ALA A 552 -3.29 -24.87 -3.12
N PHE A 553 -2.53 -24.79 -4.21
CA PHE A 553 -1.86 -23.55 -4.59
C PHE A 553 -2.89 -22.49 -5.00
N LYS A 554 -3.90 -22.88 -5.79
CA LYS A 554 -5.01 -22.00 -6.16
C LYS A 554 -5.78 -21.53 -4.92
N GLU A 555 -6.27 -22.43 -4.08
CA GLU A 555 -7.07 -22.08 -2.91
C GLU A 555 -6.27 -21.24 -1.89
N SER A 556 -5.00 -21.58 -1.66
CA SER A 556 -4.18 -20.89 -0.65
C SER A 556 -3.58 -19.56 -1.11
N THR A 557 -3.73 -19.20 -2.39
CA THR A 557 -3.33 -17.89 -2.95
C THR A 557 -4.53 -17.03 -3.38
N HIS A 558 -5.75 -17.56 -3.28
CA HIS A 558 -7.00 -16.84 -3.51
C HIS A 558 -7.46 -16.13 -2.22
N PHE A 559 -6.81 -15.01 -1.91
CA PHE A 559 -6.96 -14.31 -0.63
C PHE A 559 -8.29 -13.59 -0.46
N ARG A 560 -9.33 -14.30 0.00
CA ARG A 560 -10.64 -13.71 0.33
C ARG A 560 -10.58 -12.71 1.48
N LEU A 561 -9.56 -12.78 2.32
CA LEU A 561 -9.20 -11.70 3.26
C LEU A 561 -7.79 -11.21 2.93
N SER A 562 -7.68 -9.96 2.50
CA SER A 562 -6.39 -9.28 2.35
C SER A 562 -6.28 -8.19 3.41
N THR A 563 -5.26 -8.27 4.25
CA THR A 563 -5.17 -7.47 5.47
C THR A 563 -3.82 -6.78 5.64
N SER A 564 -3.82 -5.64 6.34
CA SER A 564 -2.58 -4.94 6.70
C SER A 564 -2.74 -4.11 7.96
N GLN A 565 -1.78 -4.23 8.87
CA GLN A 565 -1.63 -3.29 9.98
C GLN A 565 -0.87 -2.03 9.51
N VAL A 566 -1.46 -0.85 9.71
CA VAL A 566 -0.79 0.45 9.55
C VAL A 566 -1.04 1.29 10.78
N ALA A 567 -0.09 1.26 11.72
CA ALA A 567 -0.19 2.00 12.96
C ALA A 567 0.15 3.49 12.75
N SER A 568 -0.70 4.38 13.26
CA SER A 568 -0.49 5.83 13.34
C SER A 568 -0.74 6.29 14.77
N GLN A 569 -0.05 7.35 15.19
CA GLN A 569 -0.34 8.03 16.46
C GLN A 569 -1.70 8.77 16.43
N HIS A 570 -2.12 9.15 15.23
CA HIS A 570 -3.34 9.91 14.94
C HIS A 570 -4.51 8.99 14.58
N GLU A 571 -5.72 9.54 14.50
CA GLU A 571 -6.89 8.87 13.92
C GLU A 571 -6.81 8.83 12.38
N ALA A 572 -5.63 8.48 11.85
CA ALA A 572 -5.42 8.21 10.45
C ALA A 572 -5.48 6.70 10.20
N PHE A 573 -6.00 6.30 9.05
CA PHE A 573 -6.05 4.91 8.63
C PHE A 573 -5.92 4.78 7.11
N LEU A 574 -5.31 3.68 6.68
CA LEU A 574 -5.20 3.32 5.28
C LEU A 574 -6.43 2.50 4.85
N CYS A 575 -6.75 2.53 3.57
CA CYS A 575 -7.83 1.81 2.90
C CYS A 575 -7.29 1.25 1.58
N PHE A 576 -7.73 0.06 1.18
CA PHE A 576 -7.45 -0.55 -0.13
C PHE A 576 -8.58 -1.51 -0.47
N VAL A 577 -8.85 -1.69 -1.77
CA VAL A 577 -9.90 -2.60 -2.26
C VAL A 577 -9.51 -4.08 -2.11
N PRO A 578 -10.47 -5.03 -2.17
CA PRO A 578 -10.14 -6.45 -2.16
C PRO A 578 -9.23 -6.86 -3.33
N VAL A 579 -8.41 -7.90 -3.11
CA VAL A 579 -7.49 -8.44 -4.14
C VAL A 579 -8.13 -9.54 -5.00
N VAL A 580 -9.32 -10.01 -4.61
CA VAL A 580 -10.15 -10.96 -5.37
C VAL A 580 -11.61 -10.49 -5.37
N PRO A 581 -12.41 -10.80 -6.41
CA PRO A 581 -13.79 -10.32 -6.53
C PRO A 581 -14.71 -10.72 -5.36
N ASP A 582 -14.54 -11.92 -4.82
CA ASP A 582 -15.31 -12.52 -3.71
C ASP A 582 -14.63 -12.33 -2.35
N GLY A 583 -13.86 -11.24 -2.19
CA GLY A 583 -13.03 -10.99 -1.01
C GLY A 583 -13.26 -9.65 -0.33
N TYR A 584 -12.47 -9.43 0.73
CA TYR A 584 -12.41 -8.19 1.49
C TYR A 584 -11.00 -7.63 1.57
N GLY A 585 -10.91 -6.30 1.61
CA GLY A 585 -9.73 -5.56 2.05
C GLY A 585 -9.93 -5.09 3.49
N LEU A 586 -8.99 -5.37 4.40
CA LEU A 586 -9.03 -4.90 5.79
C LEU A 586 -7.71 -4.23 6.19
N CYS A 587 -7.75 -2.93 6.44
CA CYS A 587 -6.62 -2.23 7.03
C CYS A 587 -6.96 -1.75 8.44
N TYR A 588 -6.02 -1.81 9.38
CA TYR A 588 -6.30 -1.44 10.76
C TYR A 588 -5.17 -0.65 11.43
N ASN A 589 -5.58 0.29 12.29
CA ASN A 589 -4.72 1.09 13.17
C ASN A 589 -5.09 0.81 14.63
N PRO A 590 -4.31 -0.04 15.35
CA PRO A 590 -4.54 -0.30 16.76
C PRO A 590 -3.97 0.83 17.64
N ARG A 591 -4.87 1.60 18.26
CA ARG A 591 -4.54 2.67 19.20
C ARG A 591 -4.67 2.18 20.65
N GLU A 592 -4.33 3.05 21.61
CA GLU A 592 -4.29 2.70 23.04
C GLU A 592 -5.63 2.22 23.57
N GLU A 593 -6.69 2.99 23.31
CA GLU A 593 -8.05 2.75 23.80
C GLU A 593 -9.09 2.61 22.66
N GLN A 594 -8.63 2.35 21.44
CA GLN A 594 -9.47 2.26 20.26
C GLN A 594 -8.83 1.38 19.20
N LEU A 595 -9.64 0.65 18.44
CA LEU A 595 -9.23 -0.04 17.21
C LEU A 595 -9.95 0.61 16.02
N ILE A 596 -9.18 1.06 15.03
CA ILE A 596 -9.74 1.58 13.77
C ILE A 596 -9.54 0.50 12.71
N VAL A 597 -10.61 0.11 12.02
CA VAL A 597 -10.56 -0.87 10.92
C VAL A 597 -11.32 -0.30 9.72
N CYS A 598 -10.67 -0.22 8.56
CA CYS A 598 -11.32 0.02 7.30
C CYS A 598 -11.56 -1.31 6.59
N VAL A 599 -12.79 -1.55 6.17
CA VAL A 599 -13.26 -2.76 5.51
C VAL A 599 -13.81 -2.38 4.14
N THR A 600 -13.36 -3.07 3.10
CA THR A 600 -13.86 -2.89 1.74
C THR A 600 -14.30 -4.20 1.13
N SER A 601 -15.29 -4.15 0.23
CA SER A 601 -15.77 -5.27 -0.59
C SER A 601 -16.21 -4.75 -1.96
N PHE A 602 -16.51 -5.66 -2.89
CA PHE A 602 -17.19 -5.31 -4.14
C PHE A 602 -18.70 -5.52 -4.01
N ASN A 603 -19.51 -4.57 -4.48
CA ASN A 603 -20.98 -4.61 -4.43
C ASN A 603 -21.56 -5.65 -5.38
N ASN A 604 -20.88 -5.91 -6.51
CA ASN A 604 -21.30 -6.89 -7.50
C ASN A 604 -21.05 -8.35 -7.06
N SER A 605 -20.32 -8.56 -5.96
CA SER A 605 -20.10 -9.88 -5.38
C SER A 605 -21.32 -10.29 -4.54
N PRO A 606 -22.05 -11.35 -4.90
CA PRO A 606 -23.17 -11.82 -4.09
C PRO A 606 -22.72 -12.43 -2.75
N GLU A 607 -21.44 -12.76 -2.60
CA GLU A 607 -20.87 -13.36 -1.39
C GLU A 607 -20.44 -12.34 -0.34
N THR A 608 -20.11 -11.09 -0.72
CA THR A 608 -19.44 -10.14 0.19
C THR A 608 -20.26 -8.90 0.48
N ASN A 609 -20.25 -8.47 1.74
CA ASN A 609 -20.88 -7.23 2.18
C ASN A 609 -20.10 -6.62 3.36
N SER A 610 -19.55 -5.42 3.17
CA SER A 610 -18.73 -4.76 4.19
C SER A 610 -19.51 -4.37 5.44
N ASP A 611 -20.81 -4.06 5.34
CA ASP A 611 -21.65 -3.77 6.52
C ASP A 611 -21.74 -5.01 7.42
N THR A 612 -22.10 -6.15 6.85
CA THR A 612 -22.27 -7.40 7.61
C THR A 612 -20.95 -7.89 8.22
N LEU A 613 -19.81 -7.70 7.53
CA LEU A 613 -18.50 -8.04 8.09
C LEU A 613 -18.13 -7.11 9.26
N VAL A 614 -18.40 -5.81 9.17
CA VAL A 614 -18.16 -4.85 10.26
C VAL A 614 -19.00 -5.18 11.50
N GLU A 615 -20.26 -5.60 11.31
CA GLU A 615 -21.12 -6.06 12.41
C GLU A 615 -20.53 -7.30 13.11
N ASN A 616 -20.17 -8.32 12.32
CA ASN A 616 -19.57 -9.55 12.86
C ASN A 616 -18.22 -9.31 13.52
N LEU A 617 -17.42 -8.39 12.98
CA LEU A 617 -16.14 -8.00 13.56
C LEU A 617 -16.32 -7.26 14.90
N THR A 618 -17.27 -6.34 14.97
CA THR A 618 -17.62 -5.64 16.22
C THR A 618 -18.01 -6.65 17.30
N GLN A 619 -18.82 -7.64 16.93
CA GLN A 619 -19.23 -8.70 17.85
C GLN A 619 -18.07 -9.63 18.22
N ALA A 620 -17.21 -10.00 17.27
CA ALA A 620 -16.02 -10.81 17.51
C ALA A 620 -15.09 -10.15 18.54
N PHE A 621 -14.82 -8.85 18.41
CA PHE A 621 -14.03 -8.09 19.38
C PHE A 621 -14.63 -8.11 20.79
N ARG A 622 -15.94 -7.91 20.91
CA ARG A 622 -16.65 -7.93 22.21
C ARG A 622 -16.62 -9.33 22.84
N ASP A 623 -16.88 -10.36 22.07
CA ASP A 623 -16.95 -11.74 22.58
C ASP A 623 -15.58 -12.25 23.01
N MET A 624 -14.54 -11.97 22.21
CA MET A 624 -13.16 -12.31 22.58
C MET A 624 -12.72 -11.58 23.85
N GLN A 625 -13.10 -10.31 24.04
CA GLN A 625 -12.87 -9.59 25.29
C GLN A 625 -13.61 -10.25 26.46
N LYS A 626 -14.89 -10.62 26.28
CA LYS A 626 -15.74 -11.21 27.31
C LYS A 626 -15.16 -12.50 27.88
N ILE A 627 -14.75 -13.45 27.02
CA ILE A 627 -14.19 -14.73 27.48
C ILE A 627 -12.83 -14.59 28.16
N LEU A 628 -12.03 -13.58 27.76
CA LEU A 628 -10.76 -13.28 28.42
C LEU A 628 -10.97 -12.62 29.78
N ALA A 629 -11.92 -11.69 29.87
CA ALA A 629 -12.23 -10.98 31.12
C ALA A 629 -12.74 -11.93 32.20
N SER A 630 -13.60 -12.91 31.86
CA SER A 630 -14.07 -13.92 32.81
C SER A 630 -12.93 -14.75 33.41
N GLN A 631 -11.91 -15.08 32.61
CA GLN A 631 -10.73 -15.80 33.11
C GLN A 631 -9.84 -14.92 33.99
N MET A 632 -9.69 -13.64 33.66
CA MET A 632 -8.89 -12.71 34.46
C MET A 632 -9.50 -12.47 35.85
N GLN A 633 -10.84 -12.44 35.94
CA GLN A 633 -11.55 -12.32 37.21
C GLN A 633 -11.47 -13.61 38.05
N ALA A 634 -11.49 -14.79 37.43
CA ALA A 634 -11.35 -16.07 38.14
C ALA A 634 -9.96 -16.33 38.76
N LYS A 635 -8.96 -15.49 38.44
CA LYS A 635 -7.57 -15.58 38.95
C LYS A 635 -7.22 -14.50 39.98
N LEU A 636 -8.14 -13.59 40.24
CA LEU A 636 -8.09 -12.62 41.33
C LEU A 636 -8.88 -13.19 42.52
#